data_AF-A0A6M1N6D6-F1
#
_entry.id   AF-A0A6M1N6D6-F1
#
_cell.length_a   1.000
_cell.length_b   1.000
_cell.length_c   1.000
_cell.angle_alpha   90.00
_cell.angle_beta   90.00
_cell.angle_gamma   90.00
#
_symmetry.space_group_name_H-M   'P 1'
#
loop_
_entity.id
_entity.type
_entity.pdbx_description
1 polymer ?
#
loop_
_entity_poly.entity_id
_entity_poly.type
_entity_poly.pdbx_seq_one_letter_code
_entity_poly.pdbx_strand_id
1 'polypeptide(L)'
;MKNLSYVWILFTLVLIVACGKDPETEPSGQDDNIPQPALVSGVSIDQSEVTLFKEGTVSLVATIAPEDAENKAVYWNSSAPDIASVDDDGEVTAHSEGEAIITVLTADQSKFATCKVLVKGLYSVLFIGNSYTQEGIETHFLDVLRQTDVRNKVRITWMHKFGKTIKGHSDTYASDKSYNRHRYAPGSSAWTKDAGAACLQDVLQGTEFDLVVLQENPVSQEGWVWNNIRKGEVEELMNKIKADQNGQPKFACIMGQAYADPDKVQAGYNTNAKNILTNTFGSQQMNMYNAIVGHTQAMVIALPFEFVIPWGTTLQNLRTSSLNTTHKMDMTTNGVFADLGIGRYAAACTVFESIFTPVFGVNLDGVDYTNSTSLSEDTGNSKYKTAVTAETAPIALKAARLAIQKPYKISVVAD
;
A
#
# COMPACT_ATOMS: atom_id res chain seq x y z
N MET A 1 23.63 65.93 -7.88
CA MET A 1 24.04 66.48 -9.19
C MET A 1 23.11 65.88 -10.23
N LYS A 2 21.92 66.46 -10.43
CA LYS A 2 21.52 67.33 -11.57
C LYS A 2 21.92 66.77 -12.94
N ASN A 3 20.92 66.35 -13.73
CA ASN A 3 20.62 67.02 -14.99
C ASN A 3 19.17 66.81 -15.43
N LEU A 4 18.53 67.95 -15.65
CA LEU A 4 17.18 68.19 -16.14
C LEU A 4 17.37 68.75 -17.56
N SER A 5 16.50 68.45 -18.52
CA SER A 5 16.49 69.15 -19.81
C SER A 5 15.04 69.49 -20.22
N TYR A 6 14.83 70.80 -20.32
CA TYR A 6 13.62 71.52 -20.71
C TYR A 6 13.48 71.54 -22.24
N VAL A 7 12.25 71.52 -22.76
CA VAL A 7 11.92 72.10 -24.08
C VAL A 7 10.62 72.91 -23.98
N TRP A 8 10.65 74.06 -24.66
CA TRP A 8 9.86 75.27 -24.49
C TRP A 8 8.51 75.28 -25.25
N ILE A 9 7.57 76.05 -24.71
CA ILE A 9 6.33 76.52 -25.37
C ILE A 9 6.66 77.79 -26.19
N LEU A 10 6.14 77.90 -27.41
CA LEU A 10 5.92 79.19 -28.05
C LEU A 10 4.56 79.21 -28.78
N PHE A 11 3.78 80.24 -28.46
CA PHE A 11 2.48 80.60 -29.04
C PHE A 11 2.70 81.53 -30.24
N THR A 12 1.94 81.35 -31.33
CA THR A 12 1.65 82.44 -32.28
C THR A 12 0.24 82.33 -32.83
N LEU A 13 -0.43 83.49 -32.78
CA LEU A 13 -1.84 83.74 -33.05
C LEU A 13 -1.94 84.48 -34.40
N VAL A 14 -2.81 84.05 -35.32
CA VAL A 14 -3.34 84.91 -36.39
C VAL A 14 -4.80 84.54 -36.70
N LEU A 15 -5.69 85.51 -36.53
CA LEU A 15 -7.09 85.54 -36.94
C LEU A 15 -7.23 85.80 -38.45
N ILE A 16 -8.36 85.40 -39.07
CA ILE A 16 -9.30 86.30 -39.79
C ILE A 16 -10.51 85.51 -40.39
N VAL A 17 -11.70 85.87 -39.88
CA VAL A 17 -13.00 86.21 -40.53
C VAL A 17 -13.74 85.24 -41.49
N ALA A 18 -14.85 84.73 -40.96
CA ALA A 18 -16.26 84.64 -41.45
C ALA A 18 -16.63 84.36 -42.93
N CYS A 19 -17.54 83.38 -43.18
CA CYS A 19 -18.99 83.62 -43.43
C CYS A 19 -19.79 82.30 -43.73
N GLY A 20 -20.98 82.13 -43.12
CA GLY A 20 -22.21 81.56 -43.73
C GLY A 20 -22.49 80.04 -43.82
N LYS A 21 -23.35 79.52 -42.91
CA LYS A 21 -24.57 78.65 -43.05
C LYS A 21 -24.75 77.72 -44.29
N ASP A 22 -25.25 76.48 -44.28
CA ASP A 22 -25.88 75.52 -43.32
C ASP A 22 -25.61 74.06 -43.85
N PRO A 23 -26.31 72.98 -43.46
CA PRO A 23 -25.83 71.87 -42.63
C PRO A 23 -25.61 70.54 -43.39
N GLU A 24 -24.56 69.79 -43.06
CA GLU A 24 -24.52 68.34 -43.35
C GLU A 24 -24.78 67.58 -42.06
N THR A 25 -25.81 66.76 -42.09
CA THR A 25 -26.22 65.84 -41.03
C THR A 25 -25.11 64.83 -40.75
N GLU A 26 -24.51 64.88 -39.57
CA GLU A 26 -23.75 63.75 -39.04
C GLU A 26 -24.71 62.57 -38.79
N PRO A 27 -24.38 61.35 -39.22
CA PRO A 27 -25.16 60.18 -38.86
C PRO A 27 -24.98 59.92 -37.36
N SER A 28 -26.05 60.13 -36.59
CA SER A 28 -26.18 59.62 -35.24
C SER A 28 -26.20 58.09 -35.26
N GLY A 29 -25.19 57.46 -34.67
CA GLY A 29 -25.20 56.01 -34.46
C GLY A 29 -23.82 55.41 -34.29
N GLN A 30 -23.08 55.85 -33.28
CA GLN A 30 -22.04 55.00 -32.69
C GLN A 30 -22.70 54.23 -31.55
N ASP A 31 -22.90 52.94 -31.78
CA ASP A 31 -23.30 51.98 -30.76
C ASP A 31 -22.14 51.82 -29.77
N ASP A 32 -22.14 52.63 -28.71
CA ASP A 32 -21.14 52.60 -27.64
C ASP A 32 -21.30 51.40 -26.69
N ASN A 33 -21.94 50.31 -27.13
CA ASN A 33 -22.10 49.11 -26.32
C ASN A 33 -20.93 48.13 -26.52
N ILE A 34 -19.69 48.64 -26.39
CA ILE A 34 -18.55 47.75 -26.12
C ILE A 34 -18.66 47.36 -24.65
N PRO A 35 -18.90 46.07 -24.31
CA PRO A 35 -18.97 45.66 -22.91
C PRO A 35 -17.65 46.01 -22.23
N GLN A 36 -17.70 46.80 -21.16
CA GLN A 36 -16.53 47.08 -20.34
C GLN A 36 -15.98 45.73 -19.81
N PRO A 37 -14.67 45.48 -19.87
CA PRO A 37 -14.13 44.19 -19.44
C PRO A 37 -14.50 43.90 -17.98
N ALA A 38 -15.04 42.70 -17.74
CA ALA A 38 -15.44 42.31 -16.40
C ALA A 38 -14.19 42.17 -15.51
N LEU A 39 -14.16 42.94 -14.41
CA LEU A 39 -13.09 42.86 -13.42
C LEU A 39 -13.26 41.64 -12.51
N VAL A 40 -12.15 41.06 -12.10
CA VAL A 40 -12.15 39.94 -11.14
C VAL A 40 -12.75 40.39 -9.81
N SER A 41 -13.77 39.67 -9.36
CA SER A 41 -14.48 39.91 -8.10
C SER A 41 -14.11 38.88 -7.02
N GLY A 42 -13.65 37.69 -7.41
CA GLY A 42 -13.25 36.62 -6.50
C GLY A 42 -12.46 35.49 -7.15
N VAL A 43 -11.82 34.68 -6.30
CA VAL A 43 -11.21 33.39 -6.64
C VAL A 43 -11.63 32.37 -5.59
N SER A 44 -11.80 31.12 -5.98
CA SER A 44 -12.12 29.99 -5.10
C SER A 44 -11.25 28.79 -5.45
N ILE A 45 -11.05 27.90 -4.48
CA ILE A 45 -10.42 26.57 -4.68
C ILE A 45 -11.51 25.52 -4.44
N ASP A 46 -11.50 24.44 -5.21
CA ASP A 46 -12.43 23.30 -5.12
C ASP A 46 -12.37 22.56 -3.77
N GLN A 47 -11.24 22.65 -3.07
CA GLN A 47 -10.97 22.01 -1.78
C GLN A 47 -10.39 23.00 -0.77
N SER A 48 -10.97 23.04 0.43
CA SER A 48 -10.48 23.88 1.54
C SER A 48 -9.48 23.15 2.45
N GLU A 49 -9.50 21.81 2.45
CA GLU A 49 -8.57 20.97 3.19
C GLU A 49 -8.34 19.63 2.49
N VAL A 50 -7.09 19.16 2.46
CA VAL A 50 -6.70 17.85 1.93
C VAL A 50 -5.72 17.16 2.88
N THR A 51 -5.86 15.85 3.05
CA THR A 51 -4.84 15.01 3.68
C THR A 51 -4.08 14.21 2.63
N LEU A 52 -2.77 14.40 2.55
CA LEU A 52 -1.87 13.62 1.71
C LEU A 52 -0.99 12.71 2.56
N PHE A 53 -0.52 11.64 1.94
CA PHE A 53 0.59 10.86 2.46
C PHE A 53 1.85 11.28 1.73
N LYS A 54 3.02 11.16 2.38
CA LYS A 54 4.32 11.44 1.77
C LYS A 54 4.43 10.78 0.38
N GLU A 55 4.96 11.53 -0.60
CA GLU A 55 5.05 11.15 -2.04
C GLU A 55 3.73 11.19 -2.80
N GLY A 56 2.61 11.51 -2.14
CA GLY A 56 1.32 11.72 -2.78
C GLY A 56 1.19 13.10 -3.43
N THR A 57 0.33 13.19 -4.44
CA THR A 57 -0.04 14.45 -5.09
C THR A 57 -1.55 14.66 -5.15
N VAL A 58 -1.97 15.91 -5.31
CA VAL A 58 -3.37 16.31 -5.60
C VAL A 58 -3.36 17.55 -6.49
N SER A 59 -4.29 17.64 -7.42
CA SER A 59 -4.51 18.85 -8.21
C SER A 59 -5.60 19.69 -7.54
N LEU A 60 -5.30 20.96 -7.25
CA LEU A 60 -6.26 21.94 -6.77
C LEU A 60 -6.74 22.79 -7.95
N VAL A 61 -8.05 22.99 -8.05
CA VAL A 61 -8.65 23.73 -9.17
C VAL A 61 -9.11 25.10 -8.68
N ALA A 62 -8.51 26.15 -9.25
CA ALA A 62 -8.92 27.53 -8.99
C ALA A 62 -10.02 27.99 -9.97
N THR A 63 -11.07 28.62 -9.45
CA THR A 63 -12.15 29.21 -10.26
C THR A 63 -12.24 30.73 -10.02
N ILE A 64 -12.18 31.51 -11.10
CA ILE A 64 -12.28 32.98 -11.09
C ILE A 64 -13.73 33.43 -11.32
N ALA A 65 -14.17 34.43 -10.56
CA ALA A 65 -15.46 35.08 -10.72
C ALA A 65 -15.30 36.58 -11.07
N PRO A 66 -16.13 37.15 -11.96
CA PRO A 66 -17.13 36.45 -12.77
C PRO A 66 -16.47 35.59 -13.86
N GLU A 67 -17.24 34.67 -14.44
CA GLU A 67 -16.73 33.74 -15.45
C GLU A 67 -16.24 34.46 -16.72
N ASP A 68 -16.74 35.65 -17.02
CA ASP A 68 -16.34 36.48 -18.16
C ASP A 68 -15.21 37.46 -17.84
N ALA A 69 -14.54 37.34 -16.69
CA ALA A 69 -13.40 38.19 -16.33
C ALA A 69 -12.29 38.13 -17.40
N GLU A 70 -11.74 39.30 -17.75
CA GLU A 70 -10.74 39.42 -18.83
C GLU A 70 -9.40 38.76 -18.48
N ASN A 71 -8.93 38.97 -17.24
CA ASN A 71 -7.70 38.37 -16.74
C ASN A 71 -8.00 37.27 -15.71
N LYS A 72 -7.86 36.01 -16.12
CA LYS A 72 -8.08 34.83 -15.27
C LYS A 72 -6.79 34.18 -14.77
N ALA A 73 -5.63 34.83 -14.97
CA ALA A 73 -4.38 34.28 -14.48
C ALA A 73 -4.37 34.21 -12.95
N VAL A 74 -3.78 33.14 -12.44
CA VAL A 74 -3.64 32.88 -11.01
C VAL A 74 -2.19 32.52 -10.68
N TYR A 75 -1.82 32.73 -9.43
CA TYR A 75 -0.51 32.38 -8.89
C TYR A 75 -0.67 31.53 -7.64
N TRP A 76 0.09 30.44 -7.56
CA TRP A 76 0.08 29.52 -6.44
C TRP A 76 1.29 29.73 -5.54
N ASN A 77 1.10 29.55 -4.23
CA ASN A 77 2.19 29.58 -3.25
C ASN A 77 1.90 28.62 -2.10
N SER A 78 2.96 27.98 -1.56
CA SER A 78 2.89 27.20 -0.34
C SER A 78 3.52 27.95 0.84
N SER A 79 2.89 27.87 2.02
CA SER A 79 3.48 28.38 3.27
C SER A 79 4.66 27.55 3.77
N ALA A 80 4.78 26.29 3.34
CA ALA A 80 5.83 25.36 3.75
C ALA A 80 6.18 24.38 2.61
N PRO A 81 6.95 24.82 1.59
CA PRO A 81 7.28 23.99 0.43
C PRO A 81 7.99 22.67 0.76
N ASP A 82 8.76 22.62 1.86
CA ASP A 82 9.44 21.39 2.32
C ASP A 82 8.47 20.35 2.95
N ILE A 83 7.25 20.77 3.28
CA ILE A 83 6.15 19.89 3.75
C ILE A 83 5.27 19.53 2.56
N ALA A 84 4.76 20.55 1.86
CA ALA A 84 4.03 20.38 0.61
C ALA A 84 4.33 21.55 -0.34
N SER A 85 4.77 21.25 -1.55
CA SER A 85 4.97 22.24 -2.61
C SER A 85 3.75 22.29 -3.52
N VAL A 86 3.56 23.40 -4.24
CA VAL A 86 2.55 23.55 -5.30
C VAL A 86 3.24 24.12 -6.53
N ASP A 87 2.91 23.62 -7.72
CA ASP A 87 3.40 24.16 -8.99
C ASP A 87 2.46 25.22 -9.60
N ASP A 88 2.81 25.74 -10.78
CA ASP A 88 2.05 26.79 -11.46
C ASP A 88 0.67 26.30 -11.95
N ASP A 89 0.49 24.98 -12.12
CA ASP A 89 -0.76 24.35 -12.55
C ASP A 89 -1.66 23.96 -11.36
N GLY A 90 -1.20 24.18 -10.13
CA GLY A 90 -1.92 23.84 -8.91
C GLY A 90 -1.74 22.37 -8.47
N GLU A 91 -0.75 21.65 -8.99
CA GLU A 91 -0.38 20.33 -8.50
C GLU A 91 0.42 20.45 -7.20
N VAL A 92 -0.16 19.94 -6.11
CA VAL A 92 0.45 19.89 -4.79
C VAL A 92 1.17 18.55 -4.61
N THR A 93 2.44 18.60 -4.18
CA THR A 93 3.26 17.41 -3.88
C THR A 93 3.65 17.36 -2.40
N ALA A 94 3.43 16.22 -1.74
CA ALA A 94 3.76 16.01 -0.32
C ALA A 94 5.17 15.45 -0.09
N HIS A 95 5.95 16.10 0.78
CA HIS A 95 7.37 15.80 0.99
C HIS A 95 7.71 15.30 2.40
N SER A 96 7.15 15.92 3.44
CA SER A 96 7.43 15.58 4.84
C SER A 96 6.19 15.78 5.70
N GLU A 97 6.13 15.07 6.83
CA GLU A 97 4.99 15.16 7.76
C GLU A 97 4.84 16.58 8.30
N GLY A 98 3.59 17.06 8.34
CA GLY A 98 3.28 18.39 8.85
C GLY A 98 2.11 19.03 8.13
N GLU A 99 2.00 20.35 8.26
CA GLU A 99 0.92 21.14 7.70
C GLU A 99 1.47 22.25 6.81
N ALA A 100 0.86 22.45 5.65
CA ALA A 100 1.12 23.57 4.75
C ALA A 100 -0.19 24.23 4.33
N ILE A 101 -0.18 25.54 4.11
CA ILE A 101 -1.30 26.28 3.53
C ILE A 101 -0.92 26.61 2.09
N ILE A 102 -1.73 26.12 1.15
CA ILE A 102 -1.62 26.46 -0.27
C ILE A 102 -2.54 27.63 -0.54
N THR A 103 -1.99 28.70 -1.12
CA THR A 103 -2.71 29.93 -1.45
C THR A 103 -2.72 30.11 -2.96
N VAL A 104 -3.90 30.36 -3.52
CA VAL A 104 -4.05 30.90 -4.88
C VAL A 104 -4.35 32.39 -4.80
N LEU A 105 -3.67 33.19 -5.62
CA LEU A 105 -3.90 34.63 -5.77
C LEU A 105 -4.33 34.95 -7.20
N THR A 106 -5.19 35.95 -7.35
CA THR A 106 -5.50 36.53 -8.66
C THR A 106 -4.30 37.30 -9.21
N ALA A 107 -4.28 37.51 -10.53
CA ALA A 107 -3.17 38.20 -11.20
C ALA A 107 -2.87 39.61 -10.64
N ASP A 108 -3.91 40.34 -10.23
CA ASP A 108 -3.82 41.66 -9.60
C ASP A 108 -3.51 41.60 -8.09
N GLN A 109 -3.37 40.39 -7.53
CA GLN A 109 -3.15 40.08 -6.11
C GLN A 109 -4.23 40.64 -5.16
N SER A 110 -5.41 40.98 -5.68
CA SER A 110 -6.49 41.58 -4.87
C SER A 110 -7.41 40.56 -4.22
N LYS A 111 -7.44 39.31 -4.73
CA LYS A 111 -8.24 38.21 -4.20
C LYS A 111 -7.36 36.98 -3.99
N PHE A 112 -7.73 36.18 -3.00
CA PHE A 112 -7.07 34.92 -2.72
C PHE A 112 -8.04 33.88 -2.16
N ALA A 113 -7.68 32.61 -2.30
CA ALA A 113 -8.30 31.49 -1.63
C ALA A 113 -7.19 30.54 -1.12
N THR A 114 -7.53 29.71 -0.13
CA THR A 114 -6.55 28.84 0.53
C THR A 114 -7.06 27.42 0.70
N CYS A 115 -6.15 26.45 0.62
CA CYS A 115 -6.36 25.06 0.99
C CYS A 115 -5.35 24.64 2.06
N LYS A 116 -5.83 24.07 3.17
CA LYS A 116 -4.97 23.44 4.18
C LYS A 116 -4.55 22.04 3.71
N VAL A 117 -3.25 21.76 3.72
CA VAL A 117 -2.70 20.45 3.36
C VAL A 117 -2.05 19.83 4.58
N LEU A 118 -2.60 18.71 5.04
CA LEU A 118 -2.02 17.87 6.09
C LEU A 118 -1.27 16.70 5.47
N VAL A 119 0.04 16.63 5.67
CA VAL A 119 0.87 15.53 5.20
C VAL A 119 1.13 14.53 6.33
N LYS A 120 0.82 13.26 6.07
CA LYS A 120 1.07 12.12 6.96
C LYS A 120 2.19 11.21 6.45
N GLY A 121 2.85 10.51 7.36
CA GLY A 121 3.86 9.51 7.05
C GLY A 121 3.26 8.28 6.40
N LEU A 122 4.07 7.59 5.59
CA LEU A 122 3.73 6.27 5.06
C LEU A 122 3.93 5.22 6.14
N TYR A 123 2.99 4.28 6.24
CA TYR A 123 3.18 3.10 7.07
C TYR A 123 4.09 2.10 6.35
N SER A 124 5.29 1.91 6.88
CA SER A 124 6.36 1.12 6.27
C SER A 124 6.44 -0.28 6.87
N VAL A 125 6.22 -1.31 6.04
CA VAL A 125 6.20 -2.72 6.45
C VAL A 125 7.35 -3.48 5.80
N LEU A 126 8.11 -4.23 6.60
CA LEU A 126 9.13 -5.18 6.15
C LEU A 126 8.69 -6.61 6.40
N PHE A 127 8.53 -7.42 5.35
CA PHE A 127 8.38 -8.86 5.48
C PHE A 127 9.75 -9.55 5.34
N ILE A 128 10.12 -10.40 6.29
CA ILE A 128 11.31 -11.25 6.23
C ILE A 128 10.87 -12.70 6.26
N GLY A 129 11.18 -13.45 5.21
CA GLY A 129 10.85 -14.88 5.19
C GLY A 129 11.20 -15.57 3.89
N ASN A 130 10.39 -16.56 3.55
CA ASN A 130 10.65 -17.54 2.49
C ASN A 130 9.39 -17.80 1.66
N SER A 131 9.31 -18.96 1.00
CA SER A 131 8.21 -19.31 0.10
C SER A 131 6.84 -19.34 0.75
N TYR A 132 6.76 -19.44 2.09
CA TYR A 132 5.48 -19.31 2.78
C TYR A 132 5.06 -17.85 2.90
N THR A 133 5.96 -16.87 3.06
CA THR A 133 5.55 -15.47 2.95
C THR A 133 4.99 -15.19 1.56
N GLN A 134 5.67 -15.69 0.51
CA GLN A 134 5.30 -15.50 -0.90
C GLN A 134 3.83 -15.81 -1.19
N GLU A 135 3.31 -16.91 -0.64
CA GLU A 135 1.95 -17.37 -0.91
C GLU A 135 0.87 -16.32 -0.57
N GLY A 136 1.12 -15.39 0.35
CA GLY A 136 0.12 -14.49 0.91
C GLY A 136 0.39 -13.04 0.56
N ILE A 137 1.52 -12.73 -0.08
CA ILE A 137 1.89 -11.35 -0.41
C ILE A 137 2.22 -11.13 -1.89
N GLU A 138 2.54 -12.18 -2.66
CA GLU A 138 3.06 -11.98 -4.02
C GLU A 138 1.98 -11.48 -5.00
N THR A 139 0.88 -12.21 -5.13
CA THR A 139 -0.13 -11.96 -6.18
C THR A 139 -1.39 -11.28 -5.60
N HIS A 140 -2.25 -12.05 -4.94
CA HIS A 140 -3.57 -11.58 -4.50
C HIS A 140 -3.52 -10.39 -3.54
N PHE A 141 -2.45 -10.28 -2.74
CA PHE A 141 -2.30 -9.17 -1.80
C PHE A 141 -2.13 -7.82 -2.49
N LEU A 142 -1.37 -7.75 -3.59
CA LEU A 142 -1.29 -6.50 -4.34
C LEU A 142 -2.63 -6.17 -4.99
N ASP A 143 -3.35 -7.17 -5.46
CA ASP A 143 -4.65 -6.95 -6.10
C ASP A 143 -5.64 -6.38 -5.08
N VAL A 144 -5.74 -6.98 -3.89
CA VAL A 144 -6.52 -6.45 -2.77
C VAL A 144 -6.03 -5.04 -2.37
N LEU A 145 -4.73 -4.84 -2.18
CA LEU A 145 -4.16 -3.55 -1.77
C LEU A 145 -4.54 -2.44 -2.74
N ARG A 146 -4.41 -2.67 -4.05
CA ARG A 146 -4.70 -1.68 -5.11
C ARG A 146 -6.17 -1.28 -5.20
N GLN A 147 -7.08 -2.09 -4.66
CA GLN A 147 -8.51 -1.79 -4.64
C GLN A 147 -8.94 -1.04 -3.37
N THR A 148 -7.98 -0.70 -2.49
CA THR A 148 -8.24 0.05 -1.26
C THR A 148 -7.41 1.33 -1.24
N ASP A 149 -7.89 2.33 -0.50
CA ASP A 149 -7.13 3.57 -0.29
C ASP A 149 -5.79 3.36 0.42
N VAL A 150 -5.56 2.19 1.03
CA VAL A 150 -4.28 1.83 1.65
C VAL A 150 -3.14 1.85 0.63
N ARG A 151 -3.42 1.64 -0.67
CA ARG A 151 -2.41 1.66 -1.74
C ARG A 151 -1.53 2.92 -1.73
N ASN A 152 -2.06 4.06 -1.33
CA ASN A 152 -1.33 5.34 -1.30
C ASN A 152 -0.75 5.67 0.08
N LYS A 153 -0.94 4.80 1.08
CA LYS A 153 -0.62 5.06 2.49
C LYS A 153 0.53 4.21 3.02
N VAL A 154 1.04 3.29 2.20
CA VAL A 154 1.99 2.26 2.65
C VAL A 154 3.20 2.15 1.74
N ARG A 155 4.32 1.76 2.36
CA ARG A 155 5.49 1.25 1.68
C ARG A 155 5.73 -0.16 2.16
N ILE A 156 5.98 -1.10 1.25
CA ILE A 156 6.19 -2.50 1.62
C ILE A 156 7.49 -2.99 1.02
N THR A 157 8.36 -3.54 1.86
CA THR A 157 9.54 -4.27 1.43
C THR A 157 9.37 -5.73 1.82
N TRP A 158 9.68 -6.64 0.92
CA TRP A 158 9.67 -8.07 1.19
C TRP A 158 11.02 -8.67 0.82
N MET A 159 11.70 -9.20 1.83
CA MET A 159 12.99 -9.89 1.75
C MET A 159 12.76 -11.40 1.70
N HIS A 160 12.72 -11.94 0.48
CA HIS A 160 12.46 -13.35 0.23
C HIS A 160 13.72 -14.18 0.05
N LYS A 161 13.84 -15.28 0.80
CA LYS A 161 14.89 -16.28 0.60
C LYS A 161 14.36 -17.70 0.78
N PHE A 162 14.44 -18.50 -0.29
CA PHE A 162 13.92 -19.88 -0.31
C PHE A 162 14.43 -20.73 0.86
N GLY A 163 13.49 -21.38 1.57
CA GLY A 163 13.77 -22.32 2.65
C GLY A 163 14.46 -21.74 3.90
N LYS A 164 14.65 -20.43 3.97
CA LYS A 164 15.42 -19.82 5.06
C LYS A 164 14.60 -19.78 6.34
N THR A 165 15.24 -20.15 7.45
CA THR A 165 14.68 -20.04 8.80
C THR A 165 14.99 -18.67 9.41
N ILE A 166 14.31 -18.30 10.50
CA ILE A 166 14.64 -17.07 11.24
C ILE A 166 16.11 -17.08 11.68
N LYS A 167 16.59 -18.21 12.19
CA LYS A 167 18.02 -18.41 12.49
C LYS A 167 18.89 -18.13 11.27
N GLY A 168 18.55 -18.70 10.11
CA GLY A 168 19.32 -18.49 8.89
C GLY A 168 19.35 -17.01 8.47
N HIS A 169 18.26 -16.27 8.66
CA HIS A 169 18.23 -14.82 8.44
C HIS A 169 19.18 -14.07 9.39
N SER A 170 19.21 -14.47 10.67
CA SER A 170 20.14 -13.93 11.68
C SER A 170 21.60 -14.20 11.34
N ASP A 171 21.93 -15.46 11.01
CA ASP A 171 23.31 -15.91 10.79
C ASP A 171 24.01 -15.13 9.67
N THR A 172 23.26 -14.74 8.64
CA THR A 172 23.80 -14.05 7.46
C THR A 172 23.27 -12.62 7.31
N TYR A 173 22.84 -12.01 8.41
CA TYR A 173 22.11 -10.74 8.43
C TYR A 173 22.80 -9.61 7.65
N ALA A 174 24.12 -9.48 7.80
CA ALA A 174 24.95 -8.46 7.16
C ALA A 174 25.63 -8.91 5.86
N SER A 175 25.56 -10.20 5.51
CA SER A 175 26.42 -10.78 4.45
C SER A 175 25.66 -11.39 3.27
N ASP A 176 24.46 -11.94 3.47
CA ASP A 176 23.70 -12.56 2.39
C ASP A 176 22.97 -11.51 1.57
N LYS A 177 23.53 -11.15 0.42
CA LYS A 177 22.88 -10.24 -0.55
C LYS A 177 21.94 -10.93 -1.52
N SER A 178 21.88 -12.27 -1.49
CA SER A 178 21.16 -13.08 -2.49
C SER A 178 19.65 -13.21 -2.21
N TYR A 179 19.07 -12.26 -1.47
CA TYR A 179 17.62 -12.14 -1.32
C TYR A 179 16.99 -11.74 -2.66
N ASN A 180 15.77 -12.23 -2.88
CA ASN A 180 14.87 -11.59 -3.82
C ASN A 180 14.17 -10.47 -3.04
N ARG A 181 14.55 -9.22 -3.31
CA ARG A 181 13.91 -8.06 -2.68
C ARG A 181 12.78 -7.58 -3.56
N HIS A 182 11.59 -7.50 -3.00
CA HIS A 182 10.40 -6.93 -3.63
C HIS A 182 10.02 -5.65 -2.89
N ARG A 183 9.70 -4.59 -3.64
CA ARG A 183 9.34 -3.27 -3.10
C ARG A 183 8.05 -2.77 -3.72
N TYR A 184 7.15 -2.31 -2.87
CA TYR A 184 5.94 -1.60 -3.24
C TYR A 184 6.11 -0.14 -2.82
N ALA A 185 6.02 0.77 -3.79
CA ALA A 185 5.92 2.20 -3.54
C ALA A 185 4.44 2.63 -3.57
N PRO A 186 4.05 3.69 -2.84
CA PRO A 186 2.66 4.15 -2.80
C PRO A 186 2.07 4.32 -4.19
N GLY A 187 0.87 3.80 -4.40
CA GLY A 187 0.14 3.89 -5.66
C GLY A 187 0.65 3.00 -6.79
N SER A 188 1.74 2.25 -6.59
CA SER A 188 2.32 1.41 -7.65
C SER A 188 1.38 0.31 -8.12
N SER A 189 1.46 -0.04 -9.40
CA SER A 189 0.69 -1.13 -10.00
C SER A 189 1.39 -2.48 -9.91
N ALA A 190 2.64 -2.57 -9.45
CA ALA A 190 3.38 -3.82 -9.35
C ALA A 190 4.50 -3.75 -8.30
N TRP A 191 5.03 -4.92 -7.93
CA TRP A 191 6.28 -5.03 -7.21
C TRP A 191 7.44 -4.58 -8.10
N THR A 192 8.28 -3.68 -7.60
CA THR A 192 9.66 -3.54 -8.09
C THR A 192 10.48 -4.68 -7.51
N LYS A 193 11.21 -5.41 -8.36
CA LYS A 193 12.02 -6.57 -7.96
C LYS A 193 13.49 -6.31 -8.26
N ASP A 194 14.33 -6.53 -7.26
CA ASP A 194 15.77 -6.47 -7.40
C ASP A 194 16.41 -7.62 -6.61
N ALA A 195 16.95 -8.60 -7.34
CA ALA A 195 17.58 -9.79 -6.77
C ALA A 195 19.07 -9.56 -6.58
N GLY A 196 19.64 -10.03 -5.47
CA GLY A 196 21.09 -9.91 -5.24
C GLY A 196 21.56 -8.53 -4.78
N ALA A 197 20.64 -7.60 -4.50
CA ALA A 197 20.96 -6.19 -4.37
C ALA A 197 21.36 -5.73 -2.96
N ALA A 198 20.88 -6.42 -1.92
CA ALA A 198 21.04 -5.97 -0.53
C ALA A 198 20.93 -7.14 0.46
N CYS A 199 21.70 -7.08 1.54
CA CYS A 199 21.47 -7.92 2.73
C CYS A 199 20.38 -7.30 3.63
N LEU A 200 20.01 -7.96 4.74
CA LEU A 200 19.02 -7.40 5.66
C LEU A 200 19.51 -6.10 6.29
N GLN A 201 20.78 -6.06 6.70
CA GLN A 201 21.39 -4.86 7.27
C GLN A 201 21.33 -3.67 6.31
N ASP A 202 21.70 -3.86 5.04
CA ASP A 202 21.66 -2.80 4.01
C ASP A 202 20.24 -2.19 3.91
N VAL A 203 19.19 -3.02 3.99
CA VAL A 203 17.79 -2.58 3.92
C VAL A 203 17.37 -1.84 5.19
N LEU A 204 17.72 -2.39 6.35
CA LEU A 204 17.33 -1.83 7.65
C LEU A 204 18.10 -0.54 7.98
N GLN A 205 19.32 -0.34 7.49
CA GLN A 205 20.02 0.94 7.68
C GLN A 205 19.54 2.03 6.70
N GLY A 206 18.91 1.64 5.59
CA GLY A 206 18.46 2.58 4.55
C GLY A 206 17.00 2.99 4.64
N THR A 207 16.20 2.37 5.50
CA THR A 207 14.75 2.64 5.62
C THR A 207 14.26 2.34 7.03
N GLU A 208 13.54 3.26 7.63
CA GLU A 208 12.81 3.04 8.89
C GLU A 208 11.49 2.31 8.61
N PHE A 209 11.20 1.29 9.41
CA PHE A 209 10.00 0.47 9.32
C PHE A 209 9.16 0.60 10.58
N ASP A 210 7.85 0.81 10.42
CA ASP A 210 6.89 0.78 11.51
C ASP A 210 6.63 -0.65 11.99
N LEU A 211 6.68 -1.61 11.06
CA LEU A 211 6.38 -3.02 11.29
C LEU A 211 7.37 -3.94 10.58
N VAL A 212 7.92 -4.89 11.32
CA VAL A 212 8.68 -6.02 10.78
C VAL A 212 7.90 -7.31 11.01
N VAL A 213 7.57 -8.01 9.94
CA VAL A 213 6.86 -9.28 9.94
C VAL A 213 7.84 -10.42 9.69
N LEU A 214 7.97 -11.32 10.67
CA LEU A 214 8.83 -12.49 10.58
C LEU A 214 8.02 -13.75 10.23
N GLN A 215 8.59 -14.61 9.39
CA GLN A 215 8.01 -15.91 9.08
C GLN A 215 9.05 -17.02 9.24
N GLU A 216 8.75 -17.98 10.12
CA GLU A 216 9.59 -19.17 10.31
C GLU A 216 9.23 -20.27 9.33
N ASN A 217 10.21 -21.07 8.90
CA ASN A 217 10.06 -22.16 7.96
C ASN A 217 9.46 -23.42 8.63
N PRO A 218 8.23 -23.82 8.29
CA PRO A 218 7.63 -25.06 8.78
C PRO A 218 8.02 -26.23 7.88
N VAL A 219 9.31 -26.38 7.55
CA VAL A 219 9.88 -27.58 6.90
C VAL A 219 10.89 -28.29 7.80
N SER A 220 11.30 -27.63 8.87
CA SER A 220 12.21 -28.16 9.88
C SER A 220 11.70 -27.85 11.28
N GLN A 221 12.38 -28.41 12.28
CA GLN A 221 11.96 -28.32 13.68
C GLN A 221 11.78 -26.88 14.18
N GLU A 222 12.49 -25.91 13.59
CA GLU A 222 12.32 -24.48 13.84
C GLU A 222 10.86 -24.02 13.76
N GLY A 223 10.04 -24.59 12.86
CA GLY A 223 8.65 -24.16 12.68
C GLY A 223 7.61 -24.80 13.60
N TRP A 224 7.99 -25.76 14.46
CA TRP A 224 7.02 -26.50 15.30
C TRP A 224 7.57 -27.05 16.62
N VAL A 225 8.85 -26.84 16.93
CA VAL A 225 9.45 -27.13 18.23
C VAL A 225 9.77 -25.80 18.91
N TRP A 226 9.42 -25.67 20.19
CA TRP A 226 9.79 -24.50 20.99
C TRP A 226 10.67 -24.89 22.18
N ASN A 227 11.78 -24.19 22.35
CA ASN A 227 12.71 -24.33 23.47
C ASN A 227 13.59 -23.07 23.59
N ASN A 228 14.47 -23.02 24.59
CA ASN A 228 15.34 -21.85 24.82
C ASN A 228 16.33 -21.58 23.67
N ILE A 229 16.70 -22.59 22.87
CA ILE A 229 17.56 -22.38 21.69
C ILE A 229 16.76 -21.61 20.63
N ARG A 230 15.55 -22.07 20.29
CA ARG A 230 14.67 -21.41 19.32
C ARG A 230 14.33 -19.99 19.75
N LYS A 231 14.07 -19.79 21.04
CA LYS A 231 13.88 -18.46 21.63
C LYS A 231 15.08 -17.54 21.33
N GLY A 232 16.30 -17.99 21.64
CA GLY A 232 17.52 -17.22 21.42
C GLY A 232 17.76 -16.86 19.95
N GLU A 233 17.40 -17.74 19.02
CA GLU A 233 17.56 -17.50 17.58
C GLU A 233 16.63 -16.40 17.06
N VAL A 234 15.38 -16.37 17.53
CA VAL A 234 14.44 -15.30 17.20
C VAL A 234 14.85 -13.99 17.88
N GLU A 235 15.26 -14.04 19.16
CA GLU A 235 15.76 -12.87 19.90
C GLU A 235 16.97 -12.23 19.21
N GLU A 236 17.91 -13.05 18.72
CA GLU A 236 19.10 -12.55 18.04
C GLU A 236 18.74 -11.76 16.78
N LEU A 237 17.83 -12.27 15.93
CA LEU A 237 17.39 -11.54 14.74
C LEU A 237 16.68 -10.23 15.13
N MET A 238 15.75 -10.28 16.08
CA MET A 238 15.02 -9.09 16.54
C MET A 238 15.96 -8.03 17.10
N ASN A 239 16.99 -8.43 17.85
CA ASN A 239 17.97 -7.49 18.41
C ASN A 239 18.83 -6.83 17.34
N LYS A 240 19.26 -7.58 16.31
CA LYS A 240 19.98 -7.01 15.15
C LYS A 240 19.12 -5.99 14.41
N ILE A 241 17.86 -6.33 14.15
CA ILE A 241 16.88 -5.42 13.51
C ILE A 241 16.69 -4.16 14.34
N LYS A 242 16.46 -4.30 15.67
CA LYS A 242 16.31 -3.16 16.57
C LYS A 242 17.54 -2.27 16.59
N ALA A 243 18.75 -2.84 16.55
CA ALA A 243 19.99 -2.06 16.52
C ALA A 243 20.09 -1.17 15.26
N ASP A 244 19.76 -1.71 14.09
CA ASP A 244 19.78 -0.94 12.83
C ASP A 244 18.55 -0.04 12.62
N GLN A 245 17.53 -0.14 13.48
CA GLN A 245 16.30 0.65 13.42
C GLN A 245 16.12 1.58 14.63
N ASN A 246 17.18 1.82 15.39
CA ASN A 246 17.14 2.64 16.61
C ASN A 246 16.04 2.24 17.61
N GLY A 247 15.72 0.94 17.66
CA GLY A 247 14.73 0.34 18.58
C GLY A 247 13.26 0.47 18.17
N GLN A 248 12.95 1.05 17.00
CA GLN A 248 11.61 1.52 16.66
C GLN A 248 10.59 0.49 16.14
N PRO A 249 10.94 -0.61 15.42
CA PRO A 249 9.91 -1.36 14.72
C PRO A 249 9.09 -2.21 15.68
N LYS A 250 7.78 -2.23 15.45
CA LYS A 250 6.91 -3.28 15.98
C LYS A 250 7.24 -4.59 15.28
N PHE A 251 7.00 -5.71 15.96
CA PHE A 251 7.17 -7.04 15.37
C PHE A 251 5.84 -7.77 15.29
N ALA A 252 5.60 -8.42 14.16
CA ALA A 252 4.55 -9.42 14.01
C ALA A 252 5.14 -10.71 13.44
N CYS A 253 4.39 -11.81 13.54
CA CYS A 253 4.79 -13.07 12.93
C CYS A 253 3.69 -13.68 12.08
N ILE A 254 4.05 -14.35 10.99
CA ILE A 254 3.14 -15.22 10.24
C ILE A 254 3.17 -16.61 10.88
N MET A 255 2.02 -17.07 11.36
CA MET A 255 1.87 -18.46 11.79
C MET A 255 1.75 -19.36 10.57
N GLY A 256 2.74 -20.23 10.35
CA GLY A 256 2.79 -21.14 9.21
C GLY A 256 1.61 -22.13 9.16
N GLN A 257 1.49 -22.86 8.06
CA GLN A 257 0.40 -23.82 7.83
C GLN A 257 0.84 -25.27 8.01
N ALA A 258 -0.12 -26.13 8.36
CA ALA A 258 0.07 -27.57 8.29
C ALA A 258 -0.04 -28.08 6.85
N TYR A 259 0.73 -29.12 6.54
CA TYR A 259 0.68 -29.83 5.25
C TYR A 259 -0.67 -30.49 5.03
N ALA A 260 -0.96 -30.85 3.77
CA ALA A 260 -2.20 -31.52 3.39
C ALA A 260 -2.42 -32.82 4.17
N ASP A 261 -3.68 -33.18 4.37
CA ASP A 261 -4.07 -34.49 4.88
C ASP A 261 -3.71 -35.57 3.84
N PRO A 262 -2.83 -36.54 4.16
CA PRO A 262 -2.46 -37.60 3.22
C PRO A 262 -3.63 -38.41 2.68
N ASP A 263 -4.71 -38.56 3.46
CA ASP A 263 -5.89 -39.33 3.05
C ASP A 263 -6.76 -38.56 2.03
N LYS A 264 -6.55 -37.24 1.92
CA LYS A 264 -7.25 -36.37 0.96
C LYS A 264 -6.40 -36.02 -0.27
N VAL A 265 -5.16 -36.51 -0.34
CA VAL A 265 -4.25 -36.27 -1.46
C VAL A 265 -4.35 -37.42 -2.46
N GLN A 266 -4.84 -37.14 -3.67
CA GLN A 266 -5.04 -38.18 -4.69
C GLN A 266 -3.74 -38.59 -5.40
N ALA A 267 -2.91 -37.63 -5.81
CA ALA A 267 -1.66 -37.86 -6.52
C ALA A 267 -0.71 -36.65 -6.40
N GLY A 268 0.60 -36.86 -6.56
CA GLY A 268 1.58 -35.77 -6.59
C GLY A 268 1.91 -35.15 -5.23
N TYR A 269 1.69 -35.87 -4.13
CA TYR A 269 2.15 -35.44 -2.82
C TYR A 269 3.68 -35.30 -2.83
N ASN A 270 4.19 -34.10 -2.56
CA ASN A 270 5.58 -33.89 -2.19
C ASN A 270 6.10 -34.94 -1.18
N THR A 271 7.06 -35.75 -1.60
CA THR A 271 7.62 -36.85 -0.82
C THR A 271 8.23 -36.39 0.51
N ASN A 272 8.93 -35.25 0.51
CA ASN A 272 9.56 -34.73 1.74
C ASN A 272 8.50 -34.34 2.77
N ALA A 273 7.42 -33.69 2.32
CA ALA A 273 6.32 -33.30 3.17
C ALA A 273 5.58 -34.50 3.76
N LYS A 274 5.33 -35.51 2.92
CA LYS A 274 4.77 -36.80 3.36
C LYS A 274 5.67 -37.45 4.41
N ASN A 275 6.97 -37.50 4.18
CA ASN A 275 7.93 -38.07 5.14
C ASN A 275 7.96 -37.30 6.47
N ILE A 276 7.91 -35.96 6.44
CA ILE A 276 7.83 -35.13 7.65
C ILE A 276 6.57 -35.47 8.44
N LEU A 277 5.40 -35.51 7.78
CA LEU A 277 4.14 -35.90 8.43
C LEU A 277 4.20 -37.30 9.03
N THR A 278 4.65 -38.29 8.26
CA THR A 278 4.73 -39.68 8.73
C THR A 278 5.65 -39.80 9.94
N ASN A 279 6.87 -39.27 9.83
CA ASN A 279 7.92 -39.49 10.82
C ASN A 279 7.78 -38.61 12.07
N THR A 280 7.11 -37.47 11.97
CA THR A 280 7.04 -36.47 13.05
C THR A 280 5.64 -36.33 13.63
N PHE A 281 4.61 -36.49 12.81
CA PHE A 281 3.23 -36.15 13.16
C PHE A 281 2.28 -37.35 13.06
N GLY A 282 2.82 -38.56 12.87
CA GLY A 282 2.04 -39.80 12.79
C GLY A 282 1.10 -39.86 11.59
N SER A 283 1.49 -39.20 10.48
CA SER A 283 0.66 -39.02 9.28
C SER A 283 -0.61 -38.19 9.50
N GLN A 284 -0.72 -37.44 10.61
CA GLN A 284 -1.90 -36.64 10.93
C GLN A 284 -1.62 -35.15 10.75
N GLN A 285 -2.31 -34.52 9.80
CA GLN A 285 -2.26 -33.06 9.59
C GLN A 285 -2.52 -32.28 10.89
N MET A 286 -3.50 -32.71 11.68
CA MET A 286 -3.90 -32.01 12.89
C MET A 286 -2.81 -31.99 13.97
N ASN A 287 -1.96 -33.01 14.03
CA ASN A 287 -0.81 -33.02 14.94
C ASN A 287 0.22 -31.96 14.53
N MET A 288 0.45 -31.78 13.21
CA MET A 288 1.32 -30.71 12.71
C MET A 288 0.72 -29.32 12.97
N TYR A 289 -0.58 -29.12 12.71
CA TYR A 289 -1.27 -27.86 13.00
C TYR A 289 -1.15 -27.51 14.49
N ASN A 290 -1.45 -28.44 15.39
CA ASN A 290 -1.36 -28.22 16.83
C ASN A 290 0.08 -27.91 17.28
N ALA A 291 1.09 -28.55 16.69
CA ALA A 291 2.49 -28.27 16.99
C ALA A 291 2.91 -26.86 16.55
N ILE A 292 2.50 -26.43 15.34
CA ILE A 292 2.75 -25.07 14.85
C ILE A 292 2.05 -24.04 15.74
N VAL A 293 0.79 -24.25 16.08
CA VAL A 293 0.04 -23.38 17.00
C VAL A 293 0.74 -23.27 18.35
N GLY A 294 1.13 -24.40 18.96
CA GLY A 294 1.82 -24.41 20.25
C GLY A 294 3.17 -23.70 20.20
N HIS A 295 3.94 -23.91 19.12
CA HIS A 295 5.20 -23.20 18.88
C HIS A 295 4.97 -21.69 18.77
N THR A 296 4.05 -21.24 17.92
CA THR A 296 3.79 -19.81 17.71
C THR A 296 3.24 -19.14 18.97
N GLN A 297 2.33 -19.79 19.70
CA GLN A 297 1.84 -19.27 20.98
C GLN A 297 2.98 -19.08 21.98
N ALA A 298 3.85 -20.07 22.12
CA ALA A 298 4.99 -19.97 23.03
C ALA A 298 5.98 -18.87 22.60
N MET A 299 6.19 -18.70 21.30
CA MET A 299 7.02 -17.64 20.73
C MET A 299 6.47 -16.25 21.02
N VAL A 300 5.19 -15.98 20.77
CA VAL A 300 4.60 -14.64 21.00
C VAL A 300 4.40 -14.32 22.48
N ILE A 301 4.30 -15.33 23.36
CA ILE A 301 4.31 -15.13 24.82
C ILE A 301 5.71 -14.75 25.29
N ALA A 302 6.75 -15.36 24.72
CA ALA A 302 8.12 -15.20 25.18
C ALA A 302 8.82 -13.95 24.63
N LEU A 303 8.34 -13.39 23.52
CA LEU A 303 9.00 -12.36 22.72
C LEU A 303 8.05 -11.21 22.37
N PRO A 304 8.57 -9.99 22.11
CA PRO A 304 7.74 -8.79 21.95
C PRO A 304 7.10 -8.70 20.55
N PHE A 305 6.26 -9.68 20.22
CA PHE A 305 5.38 -9.63 19.05
C PHE A 305 4.08 -8.93 19.42
N GLU A 306 3.69 -7.93 18.64
CA GLU A 306 2.43 -7.18 18.81
C GLU A 306 1.23 -8.04 18.44
N PHE A 307 1.35 -8.82 17.37
CA PHE A 307 0.29 -9.70 16.90
C PHE A 307 0.82 -10.85 16.03
N VAL A 308 -0.04 -11.84 15.82
CA VAL A 308 0.16 -12.95 14.89
C VAL A 308 -0.73 -12.73 13.67
N ILE A 309 -0.22 -13.05 12.49
CA ILE A 309 -0.99 -13.19 11.26
C ILE A 309 -1.33 -14.69 11.15
N PRO A 310 -2.58 -15.10 11.43
CA PRO A 310 -2.95 -16.50 11.67
C PRO A 310 -3.23 -17.26 10.38
N TRP A 311 -2.25 -17.30 9.49
CA TRP A 311 -2.38 -17.96 8.20
C TRP A 311 -2.68 -19.44 8.35
N GLY A 312 -1.91 -20.18 9.16
CA GLY A 312 -2.15 -21.61 9.35
C GLY A 312 -3.59 -21.93 9.73
N THR A 313 -4.17 -21.13 10.63
CA THR A 313 -5.58 -21.23 11.02
C THR A 313 -6.51 -20.82 9.89
N THR A 314 -6.16 -19.84 9.08
CA THR A 314 -6.94 -19.46 7.88
C THR A 314 -7.07 -20.64 6.93
N LEU A 315 -5.96 -21.29 6.59
CA LEU A 315 -6.01 -22.47 5.72
C LEU A 315 -6.80 -23.61 6.38
N GLN A 316 -6.64 -23.79 7.69
CA GLN A 316 -7.36 -24.82 8.43
C GLN A 316 -8.87 -24.56 8.51
N ASN A 317 -9.29 -23.29 8.61
CA ASN A 317 -10.69 -22.86 8.50
C ASN A 317 -11.21 -23.14 7.08
N LEU A 318 -10.44 -22.77 6.05
CA LEU A 318 -10.82 -23.00 4.65
C LEU A 318 -11.04 -24.49 4.34
N ARG A 319 -10.23 -25.37 4.93
CA ARG A 319 -10.38 -26.84 4.86
C ARG A 319 -11.71 -27.35 5.43
N THR A 320 -12.44 -26.57 6.23
CA THR A 320 -13.76 -26.92 6.78
C THR A 320 -14.94 -26.51 5.89
N SER A 321 -14.70 -25.69 4.86
CA SER A 321 -15.73 -25.21 3.92
C SER A 321 -16.05 -26.23 2.83
N SER A 322 -17.12 -26.00 2.06
CA SER A 322 -17.43 -26.80 0.87
C SER A 322 -16.31 -26.79 -0.17
N LEU A 323 -15.45 -25.76 -0.21
CA LEU A 323 -14.35 -25.66 -1.17
C LEU A 323 -13.37 -26.84 -1.07
N ASN A 324 -13.27 -27.46 0.09
CA ASN A 324 -12.38 -28.60 0.31
C ASN A 324 -13.02 -29.97 0.06
N THR A 325 -14.31 -30.02 -0.31
CA THR A 325 -15.01 -31.29 -0.58
C THR A 325 -14.61 -31.90 -1.92
N THR A 326 -14.32 -31.07 -2.92
CA THR A 326 -13.93 -31.48 -4.28
C THR A 326 -12.44 -31.27 -4.56
N HIS A 327 -11.71 -30.65 -3.62
CA HIS A 327 -10.31 -30.31 -3.78
C HIS A 327 -9.39 -31.50 -3.46
N LYS A 328 -8.68 -32.02 -4.47
CA LYS A 328 -7.90 -33.27 -4.37
C LYS A 328 -6.52 -33.13 -3.72
N MET A 329 -6.19 -31.95 -3.19
CA MET A 329 -4.94 -31.66 -2.47
C MET A 329 -5.16 -30.88 -1.18
N ASP A 330 -6.36 -30.97 -0.59
CA ASP A 330 -6.64 -30.43 0.75
C ASP A 330 -6.21 -28.95 0.96
N MET A 331 -6.69 -28.09 0.05
CA MET A 331 -6.35 -26.66 -0.07
C MET A 331 -4.87 -26.34 -0.31
N THR A 332 -4.07 -27.29 -0.80
CA THR A 332 -2.65 -27.08 -1.16
C THR A 332 -2.37 -27.35 -2.64
N THR A 333 -1.24 -26.87 -3.15
CA THR A 333 -0.80 -27.10 -4.54
C THR A 333 -0.15 -28.46 -4.75
N ASN A 334 0.60 -28.95 -3.76
CA ASN A 334 1.44 -30.14 -3.85
C ASN A 334 1.59 -30.87 -2.50
N GLY A 335 0.69 -30.58 -1.56
CA GLY A 335 0.72 -31.10 -0.19
C GLY A 335 1.42 -30.18 0.81
N VAL A 336 2.08 -29.11 0.33
CA VAL A 336 2.88 -28.19 1.15
C VAL A 336 2.33 -26.77 1.12
N PHE A 337 2.34 -26.17 -0.06
CA PHE A 337 2.05 -24.75 -0.26
C PHE A 337 0.57 -24.51 -0.53
N ALA A 338 -0.01 -23.41 -0.06
CA ALA A 338 -1.42 -23.11 -0.25
C ALA A 338 -1.80 -23.07 -1.74
N ASP A 339 -2.99 -23.58 -2.05
CA ASP A 339 -3.64 -23.50 -3.36
C ASP A 339 -3.42 -22.13 -4.02
N LEU A 340 -2.99 -22.11 -5.29
CA LEU A 340 -2.55 -20.90 -5.98
C LEU A 340 -3.64 -19.83 -6.14
N GLY A 341 -4.91 -20.22 -6.03
CA GLY A 341 -6.04 -19.32 -6.14
C GLY A 341 -6.61 -19.01 -4.76
N ILE A 342 -7.68 -19.68 -4.37
CA ILE A 342 -8.45 -19.36 -3.17
C ILE A 342 -7.66 -19.48 -1.87
N GLY A 343 -6.71 -20.42 -1.79
CA GLY A 343 -5.85 -20.57 -0.60
C GLY A 343 -4.95 -19.35 -0.39
N ARG A 344 -4.26 -18.92 -1.44
CA ARG A 344 -3.44 -17.71 -1.43
C ARG A 344 -4.24 -16.41 -1.32
N TYR A 345 -5.45 -16.37 -1.87
CA TYR A 345 -6.37 -15.24 -1.67
C TYR A 345 -6.80 -15.11 -0.21
N ALA A 346 -7.16 -16.23 0.45
CA ALA A 346 -7.47 -16.23 1.89
C ALA A 346 -6.26 -15.76 2.72
N ALA A 347 -5.06 -16.21 2.39
CA ALA A 347 -3.83 -15.75 3.03
C ALA A 347 -3.59 -14.25 2.83
N ALA A 348 -3.80 -13.72 1.62
CA ALA A 348 -3.70 -12.29 1.33
C ALA A 348 -4.71 -11.45 2.13
N CYS A 349 -5.96 -11.90 2.21
CA CYS A 349 -6.98 -11.25 3.05
C CYS A 349 -6.56 -11.25 4.53
N THR A 350 -6.01 -12.36 5.01
CA THR A 350 -5.51 -12.49 6.38
C THR A 350 -4.38 -11.51 6.66
N VAL A 351 -3.39 -11.44 5.78
CA VAL A 351 -2.27 -10.48 5.92
C VAL A 351 -2.78 -9.04 5.90
N PHE A 352 -3.65 -8.70 4.95
CA PHE A 352 -4.19 -7.36 4.80
C PHE A 352 -4.98 -6.93 6.04
N GLU A 353 -6.01 -7.69 6.44
CA GLU A 353 -6.86 -7.29 7.57
C GLU A 353 -6.13 -7.42 8.93
N SER A 354 -5.12 -8.29 9.07
CA SER A 354 -4.31 -8.33 10.30
C SER A 354 -3.47 -7.06 10.49
N ILE A 355 -2.96 -6.47 9.40
CA ILE A 355 -2.03 -5.33 9.47
C ILE A 355 -2.79 -4.01 9.33
N PHE A 356 -3.62 -3.87 8.30
CA PHE A 356 -4.11 -2.57 7.85
C PHE A 356 -5.48 -2.20 8.42
N THR A 357 -6.33 -3.16 8.79
CA THR A 357 -7.59 -2.84 9.46
C THR A 357 -7.36 -2.12 10.80
N PRO A 358 -6.45 -2.58 11.69
CA PRO A 358 -6.18 -1.87 12.94
C PRO A 358 -5.51 -0.50 12.76
N VAL A 359 -4.75 -0.32 11.67
CA VAL A 359 -3.99 0.91 11.40
C VAL A 359 -4.83 1.98 10.71
N PHE A 360 -5.66 1.59 9.73
CA PHE A 360 -6.37 2.52 8.86
C PHE A 360 -7.90 2.44 8.97
N GLY A 361 -8.44 1.51 9.76
CA GLY A 361 -9.90 1.33 9.88
C GLY A 361 -10.57 0.83 8.60
N VAL A 362 -9.81 0.19 7.70
CA VAL A 362 -10.32 -0.36 6.43
C VAL A 362 -10.70 -1.83 6.56
N ASN A 363 -11.59 -2.31 5.71
CA ASN A 363 -11.89 -3.74 5.58
C ASN A 363 -11.96 -4.14 4.10
N LEU A 364 -12.18 -5.42 3.83
CA LEU A 364 -12.29 -5.97 2.48
C LEU A 364 -13.73 -6.16 1.96
N ASP A 365 -14.72 -5.53 2.59
CA ASP A 365 -16.10 -5.62 2.13
C ASP A 365 -16.27 -4.91 0.78
N GLY A 366 -16.78 -5.62 -0.24
CA GLY A 366 -16.99 -5.06 -1.58
C GLY A 366 -15.71 -4.82 -2.39
N VAL A 367 -14.54 -5.25 -1.88
CA VAL A 367 -13.26 -5.16 -2.59
C VAL A 367 -13.20 -6.23 -3.67
N ASP A 368 -12.93 -5.82 -4.91
CA ASP A 368 -12.81 -6.73 -6.06
C ASP A 368 -11.57 -7.63 -5.93
N TYR A 369 -11.60 -8.77 -6.60
CA TYR A 369 -10.53 -9.77 -6.59
C TYR A 369 -10.17 -10.15 -8.03
N THR A 370 -8.94 -10.61 -8.21
CA THR A 370 -8.48 -11.03 -9.54
C THR A 370 -9.20 -12.31 -9.93
N ASN A 371 -10.11 -12.19 -10.89
CA ASN A 371 -10.87 -13.33 -11.40
C ASN A 371 -9.91 -14.31 -12.11
N SER A 372 -9.53 -15.37 -11.42
CA SER A 372 -8.74 -16.45 -11.99
C SER A 372 -9.70 -17.46 -12.62
N THR A 373 -10.12 -17.20 -13.85
CA THR A 373 -11.12 -18.01 -14.58
C THR A 373 -10.60 -19.37 -15.06
N SER A 374 -9.34 -19.76 -14.82
CA SER A 374 -8.82 -21.06 -15.23
C SER A 374 -8.36 -21.93 -14.05
N LEU A 375 -9.10 -23.03 -13.84
CA LEU A 375 -8.54 -24.27 -13.31
C LEU A 375 -7.48 -24.74 -14.31
N SER A 376 -6.19 -24.65 -14.00
CA SER A 376 -5.20 -25.45 -14.71
C SER A 376 -5.05 -26.78 -13.96
N GLU A 377 -6.02 -27.68 -14.10
CA GLU A 377 -5.74 -29.12 -13.93
C GLU A 377 -4.92 -29.58 -15.15
N ASP A 378 -3.64 -29.19 -15.23
CA ASP A 378 -2.77 -29.67 -16.31
C ASP A 378 -2.25 -31.08 -15.97
N THR A 379 -2.69 -32.03 -16.78
CA THR A 379 -2.59 -33.49 -16.66
C THR A 379 -1.16 -34.01 -16.74
N GLY A 380 -0.35 -33.71 -15.73
CA GLY A 380 0.97 -34.32 -15.57
C GLY A 380 1.86 -33.76 -14.46
N ASN A 381 1.59 -32.55 -13.96
CA ASN A 381 2.39 -31.88 -12.91
C ASN A 381 1.66 -30.72 -12.19
N SER A 382 0.31 -30.66 -12.25
CA SER A 382 -0.51 -29.50 -11.89
C SER A 382 -0.36 -29.01 -10.44
N LYS A 383 -0.02 -27.72 -10.29
CA LYS A 383 -0.23 -26.96 -9.04
C LYS A 383 -1.73 -26.61 -8.94
N TYR A 384 -2.39 -27.02 -7.86
CA TYR A 384 -3.82 -26.72 -7.67
C TYR A 384 -4.08 -25.22 -7.59
N LYS A 385 -5.12 -24.78 -8.30
CA LYS A 385 -5.54 -23.39 -8.39
C LYS A 385 -7.06 -23.30 -8.45
N THR A 386 -7.68 -23.24 -7.28
CA THR A 386 -9.12 -23.05 -7.13
C THR A 386 -9.48 -21.62 -7.50
N ALA A 387 -10.48 -21.43 -8.37
CA ALA A 387 -10.85 -20.10 -8.84
C ALA A 387 -11.30 -19.17 -7.69
N VAL A 388 -10.94 -17.89 -7.81
CA VAL A 388 -11.44 -16.82 -6.93
C VAL A 388 -12.58 -16.14 -7.68
N THR A 389 -13.81 -16.40 -7.25
CA THR A 389 -15.07 -15.96 -7.89
C THR A 389 -15.98 -15.28 -6.89
N ALA A 390 -17.15 -14.81 -7.34
CA ALA A 390 -18.12 -14.15 -6.47
C ALA A 390 -18.71 -15.12 -5.45
N GLU A 391 -18.71 -16.43 -5.76
CA GLU A 391 -19.11 -17.48 -4.83
C GLU A 391 -17.99 -17.86 -3.86
N THR A 392 -16.74 -17.96 -4.31
CA THR A 392 -15.65 -18.51 -3.49
C THR A 392 -14.92 -17.46 -2.64
N ALA A 393 -14.79 -16.22 -3.13
CA ALA A 393 -14.08 -15.16 -2.42
C ALA A 393 -14.69 -14.83 -1.03
N PRO A 394 -16.02 -14.73 -0.86
CA PRO A 394 -16.62 -14.50 0.45
C PRO A 394 -16.32 -15.61 1.47
N ILE A 395 -16.24 -16.87 1.03
CA ILE A 395 -15.90 -18.03 1.88
C ILE A 395 -14.45 -17.89 2.38
N ALA A 396 -13.52 -17.54 1.50
CA ALA A 396 -12.13 -17.31 1.85
C ALA A 396 -11.94 -16.12 2.81
N LEU A 397 -12.62 -15.01 2.55
CA LEU A 397 -12.60 -13.84 3.43
C LEU A 397 -13.17 -14.17 4.81
N LYS A 398 -14.26 -14.95 4.88
CA LYS A 398 -14.83 -15.45 6.13
C LYS A 398 -13.84 -16.34 6.89
N ALA A 399 -13.15 -17.24 6.20
CA ALA A 399 -12.11 -18.09 6.79
C ALA A 399 -10.98 -17.26 7.41
N ALA A 400 -10.51 -16.23 6.71
CA ALA A 400 -9.51 -15.27 7.17
C ALA A 400 -9.98 -14.52 8.43
N ARG A 401 -11.18 -13.93 8.40
CA ARG A 401 -11.75 -13.20 9.54
C ARG A 401 -11.94 -14.06 10.78
N LEU A 402 -12.43 -15.29 10.60
CA LEU A 402 -12.56 -16.25 11.70
C LEU A 402 -11.19 -16.60 12.31
N ALA A 403 -10.15 -16.69 11.47
CA ALA A 403 -8.79 -16.91 11.96
C ALA A 403 -8.25 -15.68 12.68
N ILE A 404 -8.45 -14.46 12.17
CA ILE A 404 -8.05 -13.22 12.85
C ILE A 404 -8.71 -13.12 14.24
N GLN A 405 -9.99 -13.46 14.35
CA GLN A 405 -10.70 -13.47 15.63
C GLN A 405 -10.23 -14.58 16.58
N LYS A 406 -9.83 -15.74 16.04
CA LYS A 406 -9.43 -16.92 16.81
C LYS A 406 -8.13 -17.50 16.25
N PRO A 407 -6.99 -16.82 16.44
CA PRO A 407 -5.74 -17.11 15.71
C PRO A 407 -5.20 -18.52 15.93
N TYR A 408 -5.56 -19.17 17.03
CA TYR A 408 -5.05 -20.48 17.44
C TYR A 408 -6.11 -21.59 17.39
N LYS A 409 -7.32 -21.30 16.90
CA LYS A 409 -8.45 -22.23 16.96
C LYS A 409 -9.20 -22.27 15.64
N ILE A 410 -9.33 -23.48 15.10
CA ILE A 410 -10.12 -23.76 13.90
C ILE A 410 -11.59 -23.39 14.16
N SER A 411 -12.16 -22.69 13.20
CA SER A 411 -13.57 -22.34 13.12
C SER A 411 -14.17 -22.97 11.87
N VAL A 412 -15.37 -23.54 12.02
CA VAL A 412 -16.13 -24.06 10.88
C VAL A 412 -16.59 -22.88 10.02
N VAL A 413 -16.25 -22.93 8.74
CA VAL A 413 -16.71 -21.98 7.74
C VAL A 413 -18.01 -22.54 7.15
N ALA A 414 -19.14 -22.09 7.67
CA ALA A 414 -20.44 -22.36 7.05
C ALA A 414 -20.56 -21.53 5.78
N ASP A 415 -20.98 -22.16 4.68
CA ASP A 415 -21.15 -21.49 3.38
C ASP A 415 -22.47 -20.71 3.29
#